data_AF-A0A7J9RXJ2-F1
#
_entry.id   AF-A0A7J9RXJ2-F1
#
_cell.length_a   1.000
_cell.length_b   1.000
_cell.length_c   1.000
_cell.angle_alpha   90.00
_cell.angle_beta   90.00
_cell.angle_gamma   90.00
#
_symmetry.space_group_name_H-M   'P 1'
#
loop_
_entity.id
_entity.type
_entity.pdbx_description
1 polymer ?
#
loop_
_entity_poly.entity_id
_entity_poly.type
_entity_poly.pdbx_seq_one_letter_code
_entity_poly.pdbx_strand_id
1 'polypeptide(L)'
;MDGDRTTPWQPTVIAGPKHGMLVTPAIAKMMLKKAKNPLFVIGPLIKDDEELISLCKSIVEAWNLPVVATGNIYKSLTEKGIKSKRYGTIEIVNLLKDSEWKGINGEGSHDLVLFMGVTYYLASQGLSSLKHFAPHLKTVTLCKYFHSNADASFPNMSDSEWTNYLEKMSKI
;
A
#
# COMPACT_ATOMS: atom_id res chain seq x y z
N MET A 1 13.12 -16.90 10.09
CA MET A 1 13.30 -15.66 10.86
C MET A 1 12.22 -15.66 11.93
N ASP A 2 12.48 -16.35 13.04
CA ASP A 2 11.56 -16.37 14.18
C ASP A 2 11.94 -15.23 15.12
N GLY A 3 11.05 -14.25 15.30
CA GLY A 3 11.14 -13.34 16.45
C GLY A 3 10.55 -11.95 16.25
N ASP A 4 10.85 -11.26 15.14
CA ASP A 4 10.55 -9.83 15.05
C ASP A 4 9.56 -9.44 13.95
N ARG A 5 8.33 -9.20 14.39
CA ARG A 5 7.20 -8.80 13.54
C ARG A 5 7.16 -7.29 13.25
N THR A 6 7.95 -6.49 13.98
CA THR A 6 7.86 -5.02 14.02
C THR A 6 9.15 -4.29 13.68
N THR A 7 10.28 -5.00 13.59
CA THR A 7 11.52 -4.37 13.14
C THR A 7 11.37 -3.97 11.68
N PRO A 8 11.69 -2.70 11.33
CA PRO A 8 11.74 -2.29 9.94
C PRO A 8 12.65 -3.21 9.14
N TRP A 9 12.20 -3.65 7.96
CA TRP A 9 12.97 -4.57 7.13
C TRP A 9 14.35 -4.04 6.75
N GLN A 10 14.49 -2.72 6.58
CA GLN A 10 15.79 -2.07 6.50
C GLN A 10 16.21 -1.57 7.89
N PRO A 11 17.32 -2.07 8.45
CA PRO A 11 17.77 -1.69 9.80
C PRO A 11 18.07 -0.20 9.98
N THR A 12 18.35 0.53 8.89
CA THR A 12 18.65 1.96 8.91
C THR A 12 17.40 2.84 9.01
N VAL A 13 16.19 2.26 8.96
CA VAL A 13 14.95 3.03 9.07
C VAL A 13 14.63 3.30 10.53
N ILE A 14 14.87 4.54 10.95
CA ILE A 14 14.49 5.06 12.27
C ILE A 14 13.26 5.95 12.07
N ALA A 15 12.09 5.47 12.47
CA ALA A 15 10.82 6.16 12.25
C ALA A 15 10.50 7.27 13.28
N GLY A 16 11.33 7.44 14.31
CA GLY A 16 11.04 8.36 15.43
C GLY A 16 9.80 7.93 16.23
N PRO A 17 9.29 8.73 17.18
CA PRO A 17 8.33 8.29 18.19
C PRO A 17 6.96 7.85 17.64
N LYS A 18 6.59 8.29 16.43
CA LYS A 18 5.39 7.81 15.74
C LYS A 18 5.77 6.58 14.93
N HIS A 19 5.27 5.41 15.29
CA HIS A 19 5.50 4.16 14.56
C HIS A 19 4.19 3.60 14.02
N GLY A 20 4.26 2.91 12.88
CA GLY A 20 3.11 2.22 12.31
C GLY A 20 2.53 1.16 13.23
N MET A 21 1.20 1.07 13.25
CA MET A 21 0.49 0.02 13.98
C MET A 21 0.52 -1.28 13.19
N LEU A 22 0.76 -2.41 13.87
CA LEU A 22 0.53 -3.72 13.28
C LEU A 22 -0.96 -3.93 13.01
N VAL A 23 -1.29 -4.29 11.78
CA VAL A 23 -2.68 -4.58 11.40
C VAL A 23 -2.82 -5.99 10.84
N THR A 24 -3.94 -6.62 11.20
CA THR A 24 -4.42 -7.84 10.57
C THR A 24 -5.28 -7.49 9.35
N PRO A 25 -5.61 -8.45 8.48
CA PRO A 25 -6.56 -8.23 7.40
C PRO A 25 -7.92 -7.71 7.92
N ALA A 26 -8.38 -8.16 9.09
CA ALA A 26 -9.63 -7.68 9.67
C ALA A 26 -9.60 -6.17 9.95
N ILE A 27 -8.50 -5.67 10.53
CA ILE A 27 -8.34 -4.23 10.83
C ILE A 27 -8.16 -3.43 9.54
N ALA A 28 -7.34 -3.90 8.59
CA ALA A 28 -7.15 -3.24 7.30
C ALA A 28 -8.49 -3.14 6.52
N LYS A 29 -9.33 -4.18 6.56
CA LYS A 29 -10.69 -4.16 6.01
C LYS A 29 -11.59 -3.15 6.74
N MET A 30 -11.47 -3.00 8.06
CA MET A 30 -12.22 -1.97 8.79
C MET A 30 -11.78 -0.55 8.38
N MET A 31 -10.49 -0.34 8.11
CA MET A 31 -10.00 0.94 7.59
C MET A 31 -10.57 1.23 6.20
N LEU A 32 -10.55 0.23 5.30
CA LEU A 32 -11.18 0.33 3.98
C LEU A 32 -12.68 0.63 4.06
N LYS A 33 -13.44 -0.07 4.92
CA LYS A 33 -14.88 0.17 5.12
C LYS A 33 -15.21 1.58 5.62
N LYS A 34 -14.26 2.23 6.31
CA LYS A 34 -14.42 3.61 6.83
C LYS A 34 -13.93 4.68 5.87
N ALA A 35 -13.05 4.33 4.94
CA ALA A 35 -12.48 5.27 3.98
C ALA A 35 -13.55 5.74 2.99
N LYS A 36 -13.54 7.04 2.69
CA LYS A 36 -14.45 7.67 1.73
C LYS A 36 -13.90 7.61 0.31
N ASN A 37 -12.58 7.75 0.17
CA ASN A 37 -11.91 7.78 -1.13
C ASN A 37 -10.56 7.05 -1.06
N PRO A 38 -10.57 5.71 -0.89
CA PRO A 38 -9.34 4.93 -0.81
C PRO A 38 -8.61 4.84 -2.15
N LEU A 39 -7.29 4.71 -2.11
CA LEU A 39 -6.42 4.51 -3.29
C LEU A 39 -5.50 3.31 -3.08
N PHE A 40 -5.30 2.49 -4.12
CA PHE A 40 -4.32 1.41 -4.08
C PHE A 40 -3.11 1.68 -4.98
N VAL A 41 -1.95 1.92 -4.37
CA VAL A 41 -0.66 2.11 -5.03
C VAL A 41 0.09 0.78 -5.09
N ILE A 42 0.33 0.28 -6.30
CA ILE A 42 1.02 -0.98 -6.55
C ILE A 42 2.38 -0.68 -7.23
N GLY A 43 3.44 -1.32 -6.74
CA GLY A 43 4.79 -1.15 -7.23
C GLY A 43 5.39 -2.35 -7.97
N PRO A 44 6.62 -2.19 -8.50
CA PRO A 44 7.24 -3.12 -9.45
C PRO A 44 7.76 -4.42 -8.85
N LEU A 45 7.81 -4.59 -7.53
CA LEU A 45 8.40 -5.78 -6.90
C LEU A 45 7.60 -7.07 -7.16
N ILE A 46 6.32 -6.96 -7.53
CA ILE A 46 5.45 -8.13 -7.80
C ILE A 46 5.23 -8.36 -9.31
N LYS A 47 5.96 -7.66 -10.19
CA LYS A 47 5.67 -7.60 -11.63
C LYS A 47 5.73 -8.95 -12.36
N ASP A 48 6.55 -9.87 -11.84
CA ASP A 48 6.79 -11.19 -12.42
C ASP A 48 6.07 -12.29 -11.60
N ASP A 49 5.30 -11.90 -10.57
CA ASP A 49 4.58 -12.83 -9.69
C ASP A 49 3.09 -12.83 -10.06
N GLU A 50 2.70 -13.79 -10.89
CA GLU A 50 1.33 -13.90 -11.38
C GLU A 50 0.30 -14.16 -10.28
N GLU A 51 0.69 -14.88 -9.23
CA GLU A 51 -0.18 -15.20 -8.10
C GLU A 51 -0.49 -13.95 -7.29
N LEU A 52 0.54 -13.17 -6.94
CA LEU A 52 0.37 -11.89 -6.24
C LEU A 52 -0.42 -10.88 -7.06
N ILE A 53 -0.21 -10.82 -8.39
CA ILE A 53 -1.01 -9.93 -9.24
C ILE A 53 -2.47 -10.39 -9.27
N SER A 54 -2.74 -11.69 -9.29
CA SER A 54 -4.10 -12.24 -9.21
C SER A 54 -4.77 -11.86 -7.89
N LEU A 55 -4.06 -11.95 -6.77
CA LEU A 55 -4.56 -11.51 -5.46
C LEU A 55 -4.83 -10.00 -5.43
N CYS A 56 -3.93 -9.19 -6.00
CA CYS A 56 -4.17 -7.75 -6.19
C CYS A 56 -5.46 -7.49 -6.97
N LYS A 57 -5.70 -8.24 -8.06
CA LYS A 57 -6.93 -8.16 -8.84
C LYS A 57 -8.15 -8.44 -7.96
N SER A 58 -8.14 -9.54 -7.21
CA SER A 58 -9.26 -9.90 -6.34
C SER A 58 -9.53 -8.85 -5.27
N ILE A 59 -8.49 -8.23 -4.70
CA ILE A 59 -8.63 -7.12 -3.75
C ILE A 59 -9.24 -5.89 -4.44
N VAL A 60 -8.73 -5.51 -5.61
CA VAL A 60 -9.22 -4.36 -6.38
C VAL A 60 -10.70 -4.53 -6.74
N GLU A 61 -11.09 -5.71 -7.20
CA GLU A 61 -12.48 -6.04 -7.58
C GLU A 61 -13.40 -6.08 -6.36
N ALA A 62 -12.98 -6.71 -5.26
CA ALA A 62 -13.78 -6.79 -4.04
C ALA A 62 -14.07 -5.42 -3.43
N TRP A 63 -13.11 -4.50 -3.49
CA TRP A 63 -13.21 -3.19 -2.83
C TRP A 63 -13.47 -2.04 -3.81
N ASN A 64 -13.60 -2.33 -5.10
CA ASN A 64 -13.74 -1.35 -6.18
C ASN A 64 -12.68 -0.22 -6.08
N LEU A 65 -11.42 -0.59 -5.91
CA LEU A 65 -10.35 0.37 -5.62
C LEU A 65 -9.84 1.05 -6.89
N PRO A 66 -9.68 2.38 -6.91
CA PRO A 66 -8.85 3.03 -7.91
C PRO A 66 -7.38 2.61 -7.71
N VAL A 67 -6.67 2.35 -8.81
CA VAL A 67 -5.31 1.81 -8.79
C VAL A 67 -4.31 2.75 -9.44
N VAL A 68 -3.19 2.97 -8.75
CA VAL A 68 -1.98 3.56 -9.32
C VAL A 68 -0.91 2.49 -9.50
N ALA A 69 -0.41 2.37 -10.72
CA ALA A 69 0.72 1.53 -11.06
C ALA A 69 2.00 2.37 -11.08
N THR A 70 2.99 1.99 -10.28
CA THR A 70 4.29 2.67 -10.24
C THR A 70 5.40 1.85 -10.90
N GLY A 71 6.31 2.54 -11.60
CA GLY A 71 7.37 1.87 -12.35
C GLY A 71 6.82 1.00 -13.48
N ASN A 72 7.42 -0.18 -13.69
CA ASN A 72 7.08 -1.08 -14.80
C ASN A 72 5.95 -2.09 -14.50
N ILE A 73 5.32 -2.05 -13.32
CA ILE A 73 4.21 -2.95 -12.95
C ILE A 73 2.96 -2.77 -13.83
N TYR A 74 2.80 -1.59 -14.43
CA TYR A 74 1.61 -1.27 -15.23
C TYR A 74 1.34 -2.30 -16.32
N LYS A 75 2.39 -2.81 -16.97
CA LYS A 75 2.25 -3.79 -18.05
C LYS A 75 1.59 -5.07 -17.51
N SER A 76 2.14 -5.64 -16.45
CA SER A 76 1.64 -6.87 -15.83
C SER A 76 0.21 -6.70 -15.28
N LEU A 77 -0.11 -5.54 -14.70
CA LEU A 77 -1.49 -5.24 -14.25
C LEU A 77 -2.47 -5.17 -15.42
N THR A 78 -2.08 -4.53 -16.52
CA THR A 78 -2.91 -4.40 -17.72
C THR A 78 -3.17 -5.76 -18.35
N GLU A 79 -2.16 -6.61 -18.45
CA GLU A 79 -2.26 -7.97 -18.99
C GLU A 79 -3.21 -8.86 -18.16
N LYS A 80 -3.31 -8.62 -16.84
CA LYS A 80 -4.29 -9.29 -15.96
C LYS A 80 -5.65 -8.59 -15.89
N GLY A 81 -5.84 -7.50 -16.63
CA GLY A 81 -7.11 -6.77 -16.75
C GLY A 81 -7.39 -5.77 -15.62
N ILE A 82 -6.38 -5.40 -14.83
CA ILE A 82 -6.51 -4.40 -13.77
C ILE A 82 -6.33 -3.00 -14.39
N LYS A 83 -7.41 -2.22 -14.41
CA LYS A 83 -7.36 -0.81 -14.85
C LYS A 83 -6.58 0.00 -13.82
N SER A 84 -5.54 0.71 -14.26
CA SER A 84 -4.69 1.53 -13.39
C SER A 84 -4.22 2.79 -14.10
N LYS A 85 -3.83 3.82 -13.33
CA LYS A 85 -3.14 5.01 -13.87
C LYS A 85 -1.64 4.92 -13.57
N ARG A 86 -0.80 5.37 -14.51
CA ARG A 86 0.66 5.36 -14.35
C ARG A 86 1.11 6.62 -13.63
N TYR A 87 1.88 6.45 -12.56
CA TYR A 87 2.60 7.54 -11.89
C TYR A 87 3.97 7.05 -11.42
N GLY A 88 4.94 7.95 -11.32
CA GLY A 88 6.16 7.66 -10.56
C GLY A 88 5.85 7.53 -9.06
N THR A 89 6.58 6.70 -8.31
CA THR A 89 6.39 6.59 -6.85
C THR A 89 6.59 7.95 -6.16
N ILE A 90 7.60 8.71 -6.57
CA ILE A 90 7.89 10.05 -6.02
C ILE A 90 6.79 11.05 -6.41
N GLU A 91 6.31 10.96 -7.65
CA GLU A 91 5.24 11.82 -8.18
C GLU A 91 3.92 11.62 -7.41
N ILE A 92 3.45 10.37 -7.27
CA ILE A 92 2.20 10.10 -6.56
C ILE A 92 2.29 10.47 -5.08
N VAL A 93 3.43 10.23 -4.42
CA VAL A 93 3.66 10.67 -3.03
C VAL A 93 3.58 12.19 -2.93
N ASN A 94 4.17 12.93 -3.88
CA ASN A 94 4.13 14.38 -3.83
C ASN A 94 2.71 14.92 -4.02
N LEU A 95 1.93 14.34 -4.93
CA LEU A 95 0.53 14.69 -5.15
C LEU A 95 -0.34 14.39 -3.92
N LEU A 96 -0.14 13.23 -3.27
CA LEU A 96 -0.88 12.83 -2.07
C LEU A 96 -0.60 13.70 -0.84
N LYS A 97 0.43 14.54 -0.85
CA LYS A 97 0.66 15.54 0.22
C LYS A 97 -0.26 16.75 0.10
N ASP A 98 -0.73 17.05 -1.10
CA ASP A 98 -1.57 18.21 -1.36
C ASP A 98 -3.03 17.85 -1.07
N SER A 99 -3.60 18.46 -0.01
CA SER A 99 -5.00 18.24 0.36
C SER A 99 -5.99 18.76 -0.69
N GLU A 100 -5.57 19.70 -1.55
CA GLU A 100 -6.40 20.27 -2.60
C GLU A 100 -6.36 19.48 -3.91
N TRP A 101 -5.42 18.54 -4.04
CA TRP A 101 -5.35 17.67 -5.20
C TRP A 101 -6.62 16.83 -5.32
N LYS A 102 -7.23 16.83 -6.52
CA LYS A 102 -8.52 16.19 -6.77
C LYS A 102 -8.44 14.67 -6.97
N GLY A 103 -7.32 14.06 -6.58
CA GLY A 103 -7.09 12.63 -6.69
C GLY A 103 -6.94 12.17 -8.14
N ILE A 104 -6.70 10.87 -8.33
CA ILE A 104 -6.38 10.34 -9.65
C ILE A 104 -7.55 10.45 -10.63
N ASN A 105 -8.79 10.46 -10.15
CA ASN A 105 -10.01 10.50 -10.96
C ASN A 105 -10.72 11.87 -10.97
N GLY A 106 -10.18 12.88 -10.26
CA GLY A 106 -10.88 14.16 -10.09
C GLY A 106 -12.01 14.12 -9.05
N GLU A 107 -12.12 13.04 -8.29
CA GLU A 107 -13.20 12.77 -7.32
C GLU A 107 -12.91 13.32 -5.91
N GLY A 108 -11.78 13.99 -5.72
CA GLY A 108 -11.34 14.58 -4.44
C GLY A 108 -10.06 13.95 -3.90
N SER A 109 -9.55 14.53 -2.81
CA SER A 109 -8.35 14.00 -2.14
C SER A 109 -8.63 12.62 -1.52
N HIS A 110 -7.58 11.81 -1.38
CA HIS A 110 -7.65 10.47 -0.83
C HIS A 110 -7.47 10.50 0.69
N ASP A 111 -8.31 9.79 1.43
CA ASP A 111 -8.25 9.71 2.90
C ASP A 111 -7.56 8.43 3.41
N LEU A 112 -7.42 7.43 2.53
CA LEU A 112 -6.70 6.19 2.79
C LEU A 112 -5.90 5.75 1.56
N VAL A 113 -4.61 5.44 1.73
CA VAL A 113 -3.77 4.89 0.66
C VAL A 113 -3.14 3.59 1.08
N LEU A 114 -3.39 2.56 0.27
CA LEU A 114 -2.78 1.25 0.40
C LEU A 114 -1.53 1.20 -0.47
N PHE A 115 -0.43 0.67 0.07
CA PHE A 115 0.80 0.44 -0.68
C PHE A 115 1.15 -1.05 -0.69
N MET A 116 1.52 -1.57 -1.86
CA MET A 116 2.04 -2.92 -2.01
C MET A 116 3.10 -2.97 -3.12
N GLY A 117 4.16 -3.75 -2.94
CA GLY A 117 5.13 -4.04 -3.99
C GLY A 117 5.99 -2.86 -4.43
N VAL A 118 5.98 -1.73 -3.73
CA VAL A 118 6.93 -0.64 -3.96
C VAL A 118 8.27 -1.00 -3.33
N THR A 119 9.39 -0.68 -4.00
CA THR A 119 10.74 -0.89 -3.46
C THR A 119 10.84 -0.34 -2.03
N TYR A 120 11.24 -1.18 -1.08
CA TYR A 120 11.06 -0.89 0.35
C TYR A 120 11.61 0.48 0.78
N TYR A 121 12.83 0.85 0.37
CA TYR A 121 13.42 2.13 0.75
C TYR A 121 12.62 3.32 0.16
N LEU A 122 12.18 3.23 -1.10
CA LEU A 122 11.36 4.26 -1.74
C LEU A 122 10.01 4.39 -1.04
N ALA A 123 9.37 3.26 -0.73
CA ALA A 123 8.13 3.24 0.05
C ALA A 123 8.34 3.87 1.43
N SER A 124 9.41 3.50 2.14
CA SER A 124 9.70 4.03 3.48
C SER A 124 9.90 5.56 3.49
N GLN A 125 10.63 6.11 2.52
CA GLN A 125 10.82 7.56 2.38
C GLN A 125 9.52 8.28 1.97
N GLY A 126 8.74 7.66 1.08
CA GLY A 126 7.43 8.19 0.68
C GLY A 126 6.44 8.21 1.85
N LEU A 127 6.36 7.12 2.60
CA LEU A 127 5.53 7.01 3.81
C LEU A 127 5.97 8.00 4.88
N SER A 128 7.26 8.20 5.09
CA SER A 128 7.78 9.24 6.00
C SER A 128 7.28 10.63 5.59
N SER A 129 7.33 10.94 4.30
CA SER A 129 6.82 12.21 3.77
C SER A 129 5.33 12.39 4.04
N LEU A 130 4.51 11.37 3.77
CA LEU A 130 3.06 11.42 4.01
C LEU A 130 2.73 11.52 5.51
N LYS A 131 3.39 10.72 6.34
CA LYS A 131 3.24 10.73 7.80
C LYS A 131 3.44 12.12 8.43
N HIS A 132 4.36 12.91 7.89
CA HIS A 132 4.70 14.23 8.43
C HIS A 132 3.96 15.39 7.75
N PHE A 133 3.62 15.26 6.47
CA PHE A 133 3.11 16.38 5.67
C PHE A 133 1.71 16.16 5.07
N ALA A 134 1.07 15.02 5.31
CA ALA A 134 -0.28 14.71 4.82
C ALA A 134 -1.22 14.29 5.98
N PRO A 135 -1.53 15.18 6.95
CA PRO A 135 -2.33 14.82 8.13
C PRO A 135 -3.78 14.41 7.81
N HIS A 136 -4.27 14.75 6.61
CA HIS A 136 -5.61 14.40 6.11
C HIS A 136 -5.71 12.96 5.61
N LEU A 137 -4.59 12.26 5.44
CA LEU A 137 -4.49 10.97 4.76
C LEU A 137 -3.88 9.92 5.69
N LYS A 138 -4.41 8.69 5.60
CA LYS A 138 -3.86 7.51 6.28
C LYS A 138 -3.20 6.56 5.31
N THR A 139 -2.16 5.87 5.78
CA THR A 139 -1.38 4.93 4.97
C THR A 139 -1.43 3.51 5.56
N VAL A 140 -1.67 2.53 4.70
CA VAL A 140 -1.64 1.10 5.04
C VAL A 140 -0.70 0.38 4.09
N THR A 141 0.24 -0.43 4.58
CA THR A 141 1.06 -1.28 3.71
C THR A 141 0.62 -2.73 3.77
N LEU A 142 0.36 -3.33 2.61
CA LEU A 142 0.01 -4.74 2.44
C LEU A 142 1.22 -5.58 2.02
N CYS A 143 2.43 -5.23 2.48
CA CYS A 143 3.67 -5.94 2.19
C CYS A 143 3.95 -7.02 3.24
N LYS A 144 4.72 -8.06 2.89
CA LYS A 144 5.27 -9.03 3.86
C LYS A 144 6.34 -8.48 4.80
N TYR A 145 6.74 -7.22 4.58
CA TYR A 145 7.74 -6.51 5.37
C TYR A 145 7.06 -5.34 6.08
N PHE A 146 7.32 -5.23 7.38
CA PHE A 146 6.76 -4.18 8.21
C PHE A 146 7.36 -2.82 7.84
N HIS A 147 6.49 -1.82 7.62
CA HIS A 147 6.85 -0.44 7.31
C HIS A 147 6.53 0.49 8.48
N SER A 148 7.54 0.80 9.28
CA SER A 148 7.40 1.64 10.48
C SER A 148 6.96 3.09 10.22
N ASN A 149 7.10 3.58 8.99
CA ASN A 149 6.67 4.93 8.59
C ASN A 149 5.22 5.01 8.08
N ALA A 150 4.53 3.87 7.89
CA ALA A 150 3.10 3.89 7.60
C ALA A 150 2.29 4.20 8.88
N ASP A 151 1.03 4.60 8.75
CA ASP A 151 0.11 4.63 9.91
C ASP A 151 -0.21 3.21 10.37
N ALA A 152 -0.36 2.28 9.43
CA ALA A 152 -0.64 0.88 9.66
C ALA A 152 0.13 -0.02 8.67
N SER A 153 0.57 -1.18 9.13
CA SER A 153 1.38 -2.09 8.32
C SER A 153 1.13 -3.54 8.71
N PHE A 154 1.11 -4.42 7.72
CA PHE A 154 1.25 -5.85 7.96
C PHE A 154 2.59 -6.17 8.65
N PRO A 155 2.64 -7.21 9.50
CA PRO A 155 3.89 -7.58 10.17
C PRO A 155 4.92 -8.16 9.17
N ASN A 156 6.17 -8.28 9.61
CA ASN A 156 7.11 -9.17 8.94
C ASN A 156 6.57 -10.61 9.00
N MET A 157 6.46 -11.26 7.85
CA MET A 157 5.89 -12.61 7.75
C MET A 157 6.48 -13.41 6.59
N SER A 158 6.23 -14.72 6.58
CA SER A 158 6.59 -15.59 5.45
C SER A 158 5.73 -15.29 4.22
N ASP A 159 6.17 -15.75 3.05
CA ASP A 159 5.39 -15.67 1.82
C ASP A 159 4.03 -16.38 1.96
N SER A 160 4.00 -17.55 2.60
CA SER A 160 2.76 -18.31 2.84
C SER A 160 1.78 -17.57 3.76
N GLU A 161 2.24 -16.92 4.82
CA GLU A 161 1.39 -16.11 5.69
C GLU A 161 0.90 -14.86 4.95
N TRP A 162 1.76 -14.25 4.13
CA TRP A 162 1.41 -13.07 3.34
C TRP A 162 0.33 -13.36 2.32
N THR A 163 0.46 -14.44 1.55
CA THR A 163 -0.58 -14.91 0.62
C THR A 163 -1.92 -15.09 1.35
N ASN A 164 -1.92 -15.76 2.51
CA ASN A 164 -3.14 -15.93 3.33
C ASN A 164 -3.72 -14.58 3.80
N TYR A 165 -2.87 -13.59 4.14
CA TYR A 165 -3.35 -12.25 4.51
C TYR A 165 -4.01 -11.54 3.32
N LEU A 166 -3.41 -11.61 2.13
CA LEU A 166 -3.96 -11.04 0.90
C LEU A 166 -5.28 -11.72 0.48
N GLU A 167 -5.36 -13.04 0.58
CA GLU A 167 -6.61 -13.80 0.35
C GLU A 167 -7.73 -13.39 1.32
N LYS A 168 -7.41 -13.06 2.57
CA LYS A 168 -8.39 -12.57 3.54
C LYS A 168 -8.82 -11.14 3.26
N MET A 169 -8.00 -10.35 2.57
CA MET A 169 -8.33 -9.00 2.13
C MET A 169 -9.37 -9.03 0.98
N SER A 170 -9.32 -10.01 0.07
CA SER A 170 -10.29 -10.11 -1.03
C SER A 170 -11.68 -10.61 -0.64
N LYS A 171 -11.88 -11.00 0.63
CA LYS A 171 -13.16 -11.48 1.19
C LYS A 171 -13.81 -10.39 2.07
N ILE A 172 -14.96 -9.85 1.64
CA ILE A 172 -15.66 -8.71 2.29
C ILE A 172 -16.38 -9.11 3.57
#